data_AF-A0A8H4M605-F1
#
_entry.id   AF-A0A8H4M605-F1
#
_cell.length_a   1.000
_cell.length_b   1.000
_cell.length_c   1.000
_cell.angle_alpha   90.00
_cell.angle_beta   90.00
_cell.angle_gamma   90.00
#
_symmetry.space_group_name_H-M   'P 1'
#
loop_
_entity.id
_entity.type
_entity.pdbx_description
1 polymer ?
#
loop_
_entity_poly.entity_id
_entity_poly.type
_entity_poly.pdbx_seq_one_letter_code
_entity_poly.pdbx_strand_id
1 'polypeptide(L)'
;MFRSLVYSVLFATILGYRIFEYTGQRCTGAEVGTHRLAGHSACIKLDELVASSFLVKIDNIHDEKYAVKVYGNDDCTGPIVGAIQNMNGCLNNLHASSNTVGKSVQVVPVSQESDTPTNESFETDYLYNLPAEDDEHMEVPIAHGLFRRVDKPNHAENGAYVDEAFGVFLTTDLEHVSSIQSIWANPIEDATSDESLN
;
A
#
# COMPACT_ATOMS: atom_id res chain seq x y z
N MET A 1 -49.99 -8.43 17.82
CA MET A 1 -48.96 -9.08 16.98
C MET A 1 -48.16 -7.98 16.29
N PHE A 2 -47.03 -7.56 16.85
CA PHE A 2 -46.07 -6.70 16.16
C PHE A 2 -44.79 -7.50 15.99
N ARG A 3 -44.57 -8.01 14.77
CA ARG A 3 -43.30 -8.65 14.39
C ARG A 3 -42.32 -7.53 14.07
N SER A 4 -41.42 -7.25 15.01
CA SER A 4 -40.26 -6.40 14.76
C SER A 4 -39.31 -7.18 13.84
N LEU A 5 -39.16 -6.72 12.59
CA LEU A 5 -38.15 -7.20 11.65
C LEU A 5 -36.80 -6.63 12.09
N VAL A 6 -35.99 -7.47 12.73
CA VAL A 6 -34.58 -7.19 12.98
C VAL A 6 -33.88 -7.29 11.62
N TYR A 7 -33.68 -6.16 10.96
CA TYR A 7 -32.73 -6.05 9.86
C TYR A 7 -31.32 -6.10 10.45
N SER A 8 -30.77 -7.30 10.62
CA SER A 8 -29.32 -7.46 10.74
C SER A 8 -28.71 -7.13 9.38
N VAL A 9 -28.27 -5.89 9.21
CA VAL A 9 -27.39 -5.51 8.10
C VAL A 9 -26.08 -6.25 8.38
N LEU A 10 -25.84 -7.33 7.64
CA LEU A 10 -24.53 -7.98 7.63
C LEU A 10 -23.51 -6.94 7.19
N PHE A 11 -22.50 -6.74 8.04
CA PHE A 11 -21.36 -5.87 7.80
C PHE A 11 -20.84 -6.06 6.38
N ALA A 12 -20.87 -5.00 5.58
CA ALA A 12 -20.05 -4.92 4.39
C ALA A 12 -18.61 -5.10 4.87
N THR A 13 -18.00 -6.24 4.55
CA THR A 13 -16.56 -6.42 4.70
C THR A 13 -15.91 -5.47 3.71
N ILE A 14 -15.58 -4.27 4.18
CA ILE A 14 -14.84 -3.25 3.43
C ILE A 14 -13.45 -3.84 3.21
N LEU A 15 -13.18 -4.44 2.05
CA LEU A 15 -11.81 -4.87 1.72
C LEU A 15 -11.02 -3.57 1.58
N GLY A 16 -9.92 -3.44 2.34
CA GLY A 16 -9.23 -2.17 2.57
C GLY A 16 -7.88 -2.11 1.87
N TYR A 17 -7.09 -3.17 2.04
CA TYR A 17 -5.67 -3.18 1.70
C TYR A 17 -5.25 -4.55 1.17
N ARG A 18 -4.25 -4.54 0.29
CA ARG A 18 -3.52 -5.74 -0.12
C ARG A 18 -2.09 -5.65 0.36
N ILE A 19 -1.60 -6.75 0.90
CA ILE A 19 -0.25 -6.87 1.42
C ILE A 19 0.47 -7.93 0.59
N PHE A 20 1.64 -7.59 0.08
CA PHE A 20 2.50 -8.50 -0.68
C PHE A 20 3.84 -8.62 0.03
N GLU A 21 4.30 -9.83 0.29
CA GLU A 21 5.55 -10.12 0.98
C GLU A 21 6.61 -10.57 -0.04
N TYR A 22 7.82 -10.02 0.07
CA TYR A 22 8.88 -10.22 -0.92
C TYR A 22 10.20 -10.64 -0.29
N THR A 23 10.94 -11.51 -0.97
CA THR A 23 12.27 -11.97 -0.49
C THR A 23 13.35 -10.90 -0.54
N GLY A 24 13.21 -9.90 -1.41
CA GLY A 24 14.19 -8.83 -1.59
C GLY A 24 13.86 -7.61 -0.74
N GLN A 25 14.81 -6.67 -0.69
CA GLN A 25 14.56 -5.33 -0.16
C GLN A 25 13.76 -4.52 -1.17
N ARG A 26 13.10 -3.47 -0.70
CA ARG A 26 12.35 -2.49 -1.48
C ARG A 26 11.32 -3.15 -2.38
N CYS A 27 10.65 -4.16 -1.84
CA CYS A 27 9.59 -4.90 -2.52
C CYS A 27 10.05 -5.50 -3.87
N THR A 28 11.31 -5.92 -3.93
CA THR A 28 11.93 -6.64 -5.06
C THR A 28 12.04 -8.13 -4.78
N GLY A 29 12.43 -8.91 -5.79
CA GLY A 29 12.61 -10.35 -5.64
C GLY A 29 11.31 -11.14 -5.79
N ALA A 30 11.26 -12.35 -5.24
CA ALA A 30 10.11 -13.23 -5.37
C ALA A 30 9.01 -12.84 -4.38
N GLU A 31 7.76 -12.84 -4.85
CA GLU A 31 6.59 -12.79 -3.98
C GLU A 31 6.47 -14.13 -3.23
N VAL A 32 6.33 -14.07 -1.91
CA VAL A 32 6.24 -15.25 -1.03
C VAL A 32 4.96 -15.30 -0.21
N GLY A 33 4.20 -14.20 -0.18
CA GLY A 33 2.93 -14.13 0.52
C GLY A 33 2.07 -12.99 -0.01
N THR A 34 0.76 -13.21 -0.05
CA THR A 34 -0.22 -12.17 -0.36
C THR A 34 -1.40 -12.27 0.60
N HIS A 35 -1.76 -11.15 1.22
CA HIS A 35 -2.88 -11.04 2.15
C HIS A 35 -3.84 -9.95 1.68
N ARG A 36 -5.14 -10.19 1.87
CA ARG A 36 -6.17 -9.18 1.65
C ARG A 36 -6.81 -8.83 2.98
N LEU A 37 -6.61 -7.60 3.42
CA LEU A 37 -7.14 -7.12 4.70
C LEU A 37 -8.35 -6.23 4.46
N ALA A 38 -9.37 -6.43 5.29
CA ALA A 38 -10.60 -5.64 5.29
C ALA A 38 -10.67 -4.76 6.54
N GLY A 39 -11.20 -3.55 6.41
CA GLY A 39 -11.70 -2.67 7.47
C GLY A 39 -10.91 -2.78 8.78
N HIS A 40 -11.58 -2.81 9.93
CA HIS A 40 -10.88 -3.28 11.13
C HIS A 40 -10.60 -4.78 11.00
N SER A 41 -9.33 -5.17 10.85
CA SER A 41 -8.95 -6.54 10.51
C SER A 41 -8.53 -7.35 11.74
N ALA A 42 -8.56 -8.67 11.60
CA ALA A 42 -7.78 -9.55 12.46
C ALA A 42 -6.28 -9.25 12.29
N CYS A 43 -5.50 -9.57 13.32
CA CYS A 43 -4.05 -9.53 13.24
C CYS A 43 -3.55 -10.61 12.27
N ILE A 44 -2.68 -10.23 11.33
CA ILE A 44 -2.03 -11.15 10.41
C ILE A 44 -0.55 -11.20 10.72
N LYS A 45 -0.03 -12.41 10.91
CA LYS A 45 1.39 -12.65 11.07
C LYS A 45 2.08 -12.63 9.71
N LEU A 46 3.21 -11.93 9.62
CA LEU A 46 4.07 -11.88 8.45
C LEU A 46 5.07 -13.05 8.47
N ASP A 47 5.49 -13.52 7.30
CA ASP A 47 6.53 -14.54 7.16
C ASP A 47 7.92 -13.91 7.29
N GLU A 48 8.26 -13.57 8.54
CA GLU A 48 9.56 -13.03 8.92
C GLU A 48 10.72 -14.02 8.78
N LEU A 49 10.52 -15.23 8.24
CA LEU A 49 11.62 -16.16 7.96
C LEU A 49 12.09 -16.05 6.51
N VAL A 50 11.19 -15.62 5.61
CA VAL A 50 11.42 -15.63 4.17
C VAL A 50 11.33 -14.23 3.56
N ALA A 51 10.41 -13.39 4.04
CA ALA A 51 10.17 -12.07 3.48
C ALA A 51 11.13 -11.02 4.08
N SER A 52 11.78 -10.23 3.23
CA SER A 52 12.67 -9.11 3.61
C SER A 52 12.00 -7.75 3.53
N SER A 53 10.91 -7.64 2.79
CA SER A 53 10.07 -6.45 2.71
C SER A 53 8.62 -6.83 2.45
N PHE A 54 7.70 -5.90 2.69
CA PHE A 54 6.32 -6.05 2.21
C PHE A 54 5.74 -4.74 1.70
N LEU A 55 4.89 -4.86 0.68
CA LEU A 55 4.17 -3.77 0.06
C LEU A 55 2.77 -3.71 0.64
N VAL A 56 2.32 -2.52 1.02
CA VAL A 56 0.91 -2.21 1.26
C VAL A 56 0.37 -1.48 0.05
N LYS A 57 -0.68 -2.03 -0.56
CA LYS A 57 -1.49 -1.36 -1.58
C LYS A 57 -2.87 -1.02 -1.05
N ILE A 58 -3.35 0.18 -1.35
CA ILE A 58 -4.74 0.58 -1.14
C ILE A 58 -5.60 -0.18 -2.13
N ASP A 59 -6.72 -0.76 -1.68
CA ASP A 59 -7.70 -1.49 -2.51
C ASP A 59 -9.13 -1.02 -2.21
N ASN A 60 -9.29 0.21 -1.70
CA ASN A 60 -10.55 0.70 -1.13
C ASN A 60 -10.73 2.22 -1.24
N ILE A 61 -11.98 2.66 -1.40
CA ILE A 61 -12.39 4.08 -1.46
C ILE A 61 -12.54 4.76 -0.08
N HIS A 62 -12.37 4.00 1.01
CA HIS A 62 -12.52 4.50 2.39
C HIS A 62 -11.21 4.43 3.18
N ASP A 63 -10.08 4.46 2.49
CA ASP A 63 -8.76 4.38 3.10
C ASP A 63 -8.41 5.59 3.98
N GLU A 64 -9.16 6.69 3.89
CA GLU A 64 -9.08 7.82 4.81
C GLU A 64 -9.51 7.47 6.24
N LYS A 65 -10.32 6.41 6.41
CA LYS A 65 -10.89 5.99 7.71
C LYS A 65 -10.03 4.96 8.44
N TYR A 66 -9.03 4.40 7.78
CA TYR A 66 -8.25 3.29 8.29
C TYR A 66 -6.75 3.53 8.12
N ALA A 67 -5.96 2.86 8.94
CA ALA A 67 -4.52 2.80 8.80
C ALA A 67 -4.05 1.36 8.94
N VAL A 68 -3.02 0.99 8.19
CA VAL A 68 -2.30 -0.26 8.39
C VAL A 68 -1.21 -0.02 9.43
N LYS A 69 -1.27 -0.76 10.53
CA LYS A 69 -0.28 -0.73 11.61
C LYS A 69 0.55 -2.01 11.58
N VAL A 70 1.84 -1.84 11.76
CA VAL A 70 2.84 -2.90 11.79
C VAL A 70 3.36 -3.02 13.21
N TYR A 71 3.38 -4.24 13.74
CA TYR A 71 3.72 -4.49 15.13
C TYR A 71 5.00 -5.29 15.23
N GLY A 72 5.77 -5.04 16.30
CA GLY A 72 7.00 -5.76 16.61
C GLY A 72 6.80 -7.17 17.20
N ASN A 73 5.56 -7.63 17.33
CA ASN A 73 5.17 -8.94 17.85
C ASN A 73 4.18 -9.65 16.91
N ASP A 74 3.93 -10.94 17.15
CA ASP A 74 3.15 -11.80 16.25
C ASP A 74 1.62 -11.60 16.35
N ASP A 75 1.13 -10.93 17.40
CA ASP A 75 -0.28 -10.87 17.78
C ASP A 75 -0.88 -9.45 17.82
N CYS A 76 -0.16 -8.45 17.27
CA CYS A 76 -0.63 -7.06 17.17
C CYS A 76 -0.99 -6.38 18.50
N THR A 77 -0.45 -6.87 19.62
CA THR A 77 -0.67 -6.30 20.96
C THR A 77 0.51 -5.46 21.46
N GLY A 78 1.63 -5.48 20.73
CA GLY A 78 2.91 -4.94 21.15
C GLY A 78 3.18 -3.54 20.58
N PRO A 79 4.45 -3.12 20.56
CA PRO A 79 4.82 -1.82 20.02
C PRO A 79 4.56 -1.75 18.52
N ILE A 80 4.04 -0.61 18.07
CA ILE A 80 3.89 -0.28 16.66
C ILE A 80 5.28 0.13 16.14
N VAL A 81 5.73 -0.54 15.08
CA VAL A 81 7.04 -0.33 14.44
C VAL A 81 6.93 0.29 13.05
N GLY A 82 5.71 0.46 12.56
CA GLY A 82 5.42 1.14 11.30
C GLY A 82 3.92 1.41 11.16
N ALA A 83 3.58 2.44 10.40
CA ALA A 83 2.18 2.77 10.11
C ALA A 83 2.08 3.40 8.73
N ILE A 84 1.06 3.03 7.95
CA ILE A 84 0.78 3.66 6.66
C ILE A 84 -0.72 3.92 6.49
N GLN A 85 -1.05 5.07 5.90
CA GLN A 85 -2.41 5.52 5.63
C GLN A 85 -2.46 6.32 4.32
N ASN A 86 -3.56 6.17 3.57
CA ASN A 86 -3.88 6.95 2.39
C ASN A 86 -2.75 7.00 1.32
N MET A 87 -1.86 6.02 1.35
CA MET A 87 -0.76 5.84 0.39
C MET A 87 -0.45 4.36 0.23
N ASN A 88 0.10 4.00 -0.93
CA ASN A 88 0.82 2.75 -1.12
C ASN A 88 2.24 2.91 -0.56
N GLY A 89 2.86 1.82 -0.13
CA GLY A 89 4.24 1.92 0.32
C GLY A 89 4.87 0.58 0.67
N CYS A 90 6.19 0.57 0.59
CA CYS A 90 7.01 -0.60 0.90
C CYS A 90 7.69 -0.42 2.26
N LEU A 91 7.49 -1.37 3.17
CA LEU A 91 8.28 -1.44 4.39
C LEU A 91 9.46 -2.39 4.17
N ASN A 92 10.66 -1.86 4.38
CA ASN A 92 11.89 -2.63 4.34
C ASN A 92 12.21 -3.30 5.67
N ASN A 93 13.19 -4.21 5.62
CA ASN A 93 13.94 -4.65 6.79
C ASN A 93 13.14 -5.51 7.77
N LEU A 94 12.31 -6.42 7.26
CA LEU A 94 11.74 -7.51 8.07
C LEU A 94 12.83 -8.37 8.74
N HIS A 95 14.03 -8.43 8.15
CA HIS A 95 15.17 -9.23 8.65
C HIS A 95 16.38 -8.43 9.14
N ALA A 96 16.39 -7.09 9.01
CA ALA A 96 17.64 -6.37 9.18
C ALA A 96 18.02 -6.21 10.66
N SER A 97 19.34 -6.22 10.92
CA SER A 97 20.02 -6.04 12.20
C SER A 97 19.74 -4.71 12.94
N SER A 98 18.73 -3.95 12.50
CA SER A 98 18.39 -2.62 12.95
C SER A 98 17.07 -2.59 13.75
N ASN A 99 16.90 -3.47 14.75
CA ASN A 99 15.88 -3.44 15.82
C ASN A 99 14.38 -3.19 15.49
N THR A 100 14.01 -2.97 14.23
CA THR A 100 12.67 -2.57 13.80
C THR A 100 12.14 -3.68 12.88
N VAL A 101 11.78 -4.80 13.49
CA VAL A 101 11.25 -5.97 12.76
C VAL A 101 9.73 -5.92 12.82
N GLY A 102 9.08 -5.69 11.68
CA GLY A 102 7.64 -5.90 11.55
C GLY A 102 7.33 -7.39 11.57
N LYS A 103 6.49 -7.85 12.49
CA LYS A 103 6.13 -9.27 12.67
C LYS A 103 4.69 -9.56 12.35
N SER A 104 3.82 -8.59 12.58
CA SER A 104 2.42 -8.70 12.27
C SER A 104 1.85 -7.36 11.84
N VAL A 105 0.67 -7.43 11.23
CA VAL A 105 -0.01 -6.30 10.64
C VAL A 105 -1.49 -6.34 10.96
N GLN A 106 -2.06 -5.17 11.22
CA GLN A 106 -3.49 -5.01 11.45
C GLN A 106 -3.97 -3.72 10.82
N VAL A 107 -5.17 -3.75 10.25
CA VAL A 107 -5.88 -2.55 9.84
C VAL A 107 -6.74 -2.07 11.00
N VAL A 108 -6.57 -0.81 11.39
CA VAL A 108 -7.27 -0.18 12.51
C VAL A 108 -7.95 1.10 12.06
N PRO A 109 -9.10 1.47 12.66
CA PRO A 109 -9.70 2.78 12.44
C PRO A 109 -8.74 3.89 12.89
N VAL A 110 -8.72 5.00 12.15
CA VAL A 110 -7.96 6.20 12.54
C VAL A 110 -8.73 6.91 13.65
N SER A 111 -8.10 7.14 14.80
CA SER A 111 -8.67 7.98 15.87
C SER A 111 -8.54 9.47 15.52
N GLN A 112 -9.55 10.28 15.86
CA GLN A 112 -9.55 11.74 15.59
C GLN A 112 -8.48 12.52 16.38
N GLU A 113 -7.90 11.92 17.42
CA GLU A 113 -6.77 12.48 18.19
C GLU A 113 -5.49 11.76 17.73
N SER A 114 -4.68 12.40 16.87
CA SER A 114 -3.49 11.79 16.26
C SER A 114 -2.19 12.28 16.91
N ASP A 115 -1.71 11.57 17.93
CA ASP A 115 -0.29 11.56 18.30
C ASP A 115 0.36 10.30 17.72
N THR A 116 0.52 10.20 16.40
CA THR A 116 1.55 9.35 15.77
C THR A 116 1.73 9.70 14.29
N PRO A 117 2.96 9.71 13.75
CA PRO A 117 3.21 10.20 12.41
C PRO A 117 2.66 9.25 11.34
N THR A 118 2.05 9.85 10.33
CA THR A 118 1.53 9.21 9.13
C THR A 118 2.71 8.74 8.28
N ASN A 119 2.80 7.44 8.00
CA ASN A 119 3.76 6.83 7.07
C ASN A 119 5.20 6.66 7.60
N GLU A 120 5.36 6.37 8.90
CA GLU A 120 6.68 6.04 9.47
C GLU A 120 7.19 4.67 8.99
N SER A 121 8.49 4.63 8.67
CA SER A 121 9.22 3.42 8.26
C SER A 121 8.86 2.85 6.89
N PHE A 122 7.86 3.40 6.20
CA PHE A 122 7.50 3.05 4.84
C PHE A 122 8.19 3.95 3.81
N GLU A 123 8.70 3.35 2.74
CA GLU A 123 8.99 4.06 1.50
C GLU A 123 7.68 4.31 0.75
N THR A 124 7.31 5.58 0.54
CA THR A 124 6.03 6.02 -0.06
C THR A 124 6.24 7.00 -1.22
N ASP A 125 7.42 7.00 -1.83
CA ASP A 125 7.81 7.94 -2.89
C ASP A 125 7.04 7.71 -4.21
N TYR A 126 7.45 8.46 -5.26
CA TYR A 126 6.87 8.40 -6.60
C TYR A 126 7.00 7.04 -7.30
N LEU A 127 7.72 6.08 -6.72
CA LEU A 127 7.69 4.70 -7.22
C LEU A 127 6.39 3.99 -6.88
N TYR A 128 5.72 4.41 -5.82
CA TYR A 128 4.51 3.78 -5.29
C TYR A 128 3.29 4.70 -5.38
N ASN A 129 3.49 6.02 -5.45
CA ASN A 129 2.39 6.99 -5.46
C ASN A 129 2.63 8.06 -6.53
N LEU A 130 1.88 7.98 -7.62
CA LEU A 130 1.81 9.04 -8.63
C LEU A 130 0.49 9.81 -8.45
N PRO A 131 0.51 11.14 -8.33
CA PRO A 131 -0.72 11.93 -8.32
C PRO A 131 -1.50 11.76 -9.61
N ALA A 132 -2.82 11.64 -9.52
CA ALA A 132 -3.69 11.66 -10.69
C ALA A 132 -3.71 13.06 -11.33
N GLU A 133 -3.90 13.11 -12.64
CA GLU A 133 -4.06 14.35 -13.39
C GLU A 133 -5.44 15.01 -13.16
N ASP A 134 -6.43 14.22 -12.75
CA ASP A 134 -7.81 14.65 -12.53
C ASP A 134 -8.49 13.92 -11.36
N ASP A 135 -9.69 14.37 -11.02
CA ASP A 135 -10.48 13.83 -9.92
C ASP A 135 -11.22 12.54 -10.28
N GLU A 136 -11.34 12.19 -11.56
CA GLU A 136 -12.09 11.01 -12.04
C GLU A 136 -11.24 9.74 -12.03
N HIS A 137 -9.92 9.88 -12.14
CA HIS A 137 -8.97 8.77 -12.25
C HIS A 137 -8.01 8.71 -11.07
N MET A 138 -7.37 7.55 -10.93
CA MET A 138 -6.24 7.34 -10.03
C MET A 138 -5.14 6.52 -10.70
N GLU A 139 -3.91 6.74 -10.25
CA GLU A 139 -2.73 6.00 -10.73
C GLU A 139 -2.40 4.87 -9.76
N VAL A 140 -2.69 3.64 -10.17
CA VAL A 140 -2.47 2.44 -9.36
C VAL A 140 -1.08 1.88 -9.69
N PRO A 141 -0.15 1.77 -8.73
CA PRO A 141 1.16 1.21 -9.01
C PRO A 141 1.03 -0.27 -9.38
N ILE A 142 1.56 -0.67 -10.54
CA ILE A 142 1.63 -2.07 -10.98
C ILE A 142 3.07 -2.59 -11.02
N ALA A 143 4.06 -1.72 -10.91
CA ALA A 143 5.46 -1.99 -10.61
C ALA A 143 6.10 -0.69 -10.07
N HIS A 144 7.37 -0.73 -9.67
CA HIS A 144 8.11 0.48 -9.28
C HIS A 144 8.10 1.52 -10.40
N GLY A 145 7.51 2.69 -10.15
CA GLY A 145 7.46 3.79 -11.11
C GLY A 145 6.60 3.53 -12.35
N LEU A 146 5.83 2.43 -12.37
CA LEU A 146 4.90 2.10 -13.45
C LEU A 146 3.49 2.01 -12.90
N PHE A 147 2.60 2.80 -13.48
CA PHE A 147 1.23 2.97 -13.01
C PHE A 147 0.22 2.57 -14.06
N ARG A 148 -0.94 2.11 -13.59
CA ARG A 148 -2.14 1.96 -14.40
C ARG A 148 -3.16 2.99 -13.97
N ARG A 149 -3.62 3.80 -14.92
CA ARG A 149 -4.76 4.69 -14.74
C ARG A 149 -6.05 3.88 -14.61
N VAL A 150 -6.82 4.13 -13.55
CA VAL A 150 -8.10 3.46 -13.27
C VAL A 150 -9.16 4.50 -12.91
N ASP A 151 -10.39 4.26 -13.35
CA ASP A 151 -11.56 5.07 -13.01
C ASP A 151 -11.92 4.90 -11.52
N LYS A 152 -11.91 5.99 -10.74
CA LYS A 152 -12.30 5.96 -9.32
C LYS A 152 -13.73 5.43 -9.07
N PRO A 153 -14.74 5.69 -9.93
CA PRO A 153 -16.08 5.13 -9.73
C PRO A 153 -16.17 3.61 -9.86
N ASN A 154 -15.13 2.95 -10.38
CA ASN A 154 -15.14 1.51 -10.65
C ASN A 154 -14.80 0.70 -9.40
N HIS A 155 -15.76 0.60 -8.49
CA HIS A 155 -15.67 -0.17 -7.25
C HIS A 155 -16.94 -0.98 -6.98
N ALA A 156 -16.82 -2.05 -6.21
CA ALA A 156 -17.94 -2.83 -5.74
C ALA A 156 -18.71 -2.09 -4.63
N GLU A 157 -19.90 -2.59 -4.29
CA GLU A 157 -20.76 -2.01 -3.23
C GLU A 157 -20.08 -1.99 -1.85
N ASN A 158 -19.10 -2.86 -1.62
CA ASN A 158 -18.32 -2.92 -0.39
C ASN A 158 -17.15 -1.93 -0.36
N GLY A 159 -17.00 -1.07 -1.37
CA GLY A 159 -15.94 -0.06 -1.49
C GLY A 159 -14.63 -0.57 -2.09
N ALA A 160 -14.53 -1.87 -2.37
CA ALA A 160 -13.33 -2.44 -2.97
C ALA A 160 -13.24 -2.12 -4.46
N TYR A 161 -12.09 -1.68 -4.94
CA TYR A 161 -11.89 -1.50 -6.37
C TYR A 161 -11.93 -2.85 -7.10
N VAL A 162 -12.49 -2.86 -8.32
CA VAL A 162 -12.69 -4.09 -9.10
C VAL A 162 -11.67 -4.28 -10.22
N ASP A 163 -10.79 -3.30 -10.45
CA ASP A 163 -9.71 -3.42 -11.42
C ASP A 163 -8.62 -4.40 -10.94
N GLU A 164 -8.08 -5.18 -11.86
CA GLU A 164 -7.02 -6.15 -11.55
C GLU A 164 -5.71 -5.48 -11.11
N ALA A 165 -5.46 -4.22 -11.48
CA ALA A 165 -4.24 -3.49 -11.13
C ALA A 165 -4.05 -3.39 -9.62
N PHE A 166 -5.13 -3.30 -8.84
CA PHE A 166 -5.04 -3.31 -7.38
C PHE A 166 -4.43 -4.61 -6.86
N GLY A 167 -4.64 -5.72 -7.56
CA GLY A 167 -4.13 -7.05 -7.22
C GLY A 167 -2.77 -7.42 -7.74
N VAL A 168 -2.10 -6.53 -8.46
CA VAL A 168 -0.81 -6.85 -9.10
C VAL A 168 0.25 -5.86 -8.64
N PHE A 169 1.43 -6.37 -8.35
CA PHE A 169 2.64 -5.56 -8.31
C PHE A 169 3.82 -6.40 -8.83
N LEU A 170 4.26 -6.10 -10.04
CA LEU A 170 5.35 -6.80 -10.70
C LEU A 170 6.66 -6.32 -10.11
N THR A 171 7.43 -7.24 -9.56
CA THR A 171 8.75 -6.94 -9.03
C THR A 171 9.76 -6.82 -10.16
N THR A 172 10.81 -6.06 -9.86
CA THR A 172 12.01 -5.94 -10.69
C THR A 172 13.22 -6.12 -9.77
N ASP A 173 14.43 -6.09 -10.31
CA ASP A 173 15.64 -6.12 -9.51
C ASP A 173 15.95 -4.75 -8.86
N LEU A 174 16.78 -4.76 -7.82
CA LEU A 174 17.10 -3.57 -7.03
C LEU A 174 17.89 -2.51 -7.84
N GLU A 175 18.68 -2.93 -8.82
CA GLU A 175 19.44 -2.03 -9.70
C GLU A 175 18.50 -1.25 -10.61
N HIS A 176 17.46 -1.90 -11.11
CA HIS A 176 16.42 -1.30 -11.93
C HIS A 176 15.58 -0.32 -11.11
N VAL A 177 15.20 -0.66 -9.86
CA VAL A 177 14.51 0.29 -8.96
C VAL A 177 15.36 1.55 -8.75
N SER A 178 16.66 1.38 -8.49
CA SER A 178 17.58 2.49 -8.28
C SER A 178 17.71 3.37 -9.54
N SER A 179 17.73 2.73 -10.72
CA SER A 179 17.76 3.42 -12.02
C SER A 179 16.51 4.26 -12.24
N ILE A 180 15.31 3.73 -11.95
CA ILE A 180 14.05 4.47 -12.06
C ILE A 180 14.08 5.67 -11.12
N GLN A 181 14.47 5.49 -9.84
CA GLN A 181 14.56 6.62 -8.92
C GLN A 181 15.46 7.74 -9.42
N SER A 182 16.58 7.41 -10.08
CA SER A 182 17.48 8.42 -10.62
C SER A 182 16.83 9.28 -11.71
N ILE A 183 15.94 8.69 -12.52
CA ILE A 183 15.16 9.38 -13.56
C ILE A 183 14.13 10.32 -12.92
N TRP A 184 13.45 9.87 -11.87
CA TRP A 184 12.45 10.70 -11.18
C TRP A 184 13.08 11.80 -10.32
N ALA A 185 14.28 11.58 -9.78
CA ALA A 185 15.02 12.58 -9.01
C ALA A 185 15.62 13.70 -9.89
N ASN A 186 15.90 13.41 -11.17
CA ASN A 186 16.37 14.38 -12.14
C ASN A 186 15.49 14.27 -13.40
N PRO A 187 14.34 14.96 -13.44
CA PRO A 187 13.53 15.01 -14.65
C PRO A 187 14.43 15.47 -15.78
N ILE A 188 14.50 14.69 -16.86
CA ILE A 188 15.24 15.08 -18.06
C ILE A 188 14.64 16.42 -18.50
N GLU A 189 15.41 17.50 -18.41
CA GLU A 189 15.02 18.76 -19.05
C GLU A 189 14.82 18.45 -20.52
N ASP A 190 13.58 18.56 -21.00
CA ASP A 190 13.27 18.36 -22.41
C ASP A 190 14.18 19.26 -23.23
N ALA A 191 15.02 18.64 -24.04
CA ALA A 191 15.80 19.30 -25.07
C ALA A 191 14.87 19.74 -26.21
N THR A 192 13.96 20.67 -25.94
CA THR A 192 13.40 21.55 -26.98
C THR A 192 14.30 22.76 -27.09
N SER A 193 15.51 22.58 -27.60
CA SER A 193 16.19 23.67 -28.28
C SER A 193 15.47 23.85 -29.61
N ASP A 194 14.67 24.90 -29.70
CA ASP A 194 14.15 25.45 -30.95
C ASP A 194 15.28 25.51 -31.98
N GLU A 195 15.26 24.60 -32.95
CA GLU A 195 15.82 24.87 -34.28
C GLU A 195 14.96 25.99 -34.89
N SER A 196 15.29 27.23 -34.53
CA SER A 196 14.94 28.40 -35.34
C SER A 196 15.83 28.43 -36.57
N LEU A 197 15.51 27.56 -37.54
CA LEU A 197 15.81 27.80 -38.93
C LEU A 197 14.74 28.75 -39.48
N ASN A 198 15.01 30.06 -39.36
CA ASN A 198 14.76 31.08 -40.39
C ASN A 198 15.33 32.44 -39.97
#